data_AF-A0A1J5J4C4-F1
#
_entry.id   AF-A0A1J5J4C4-F1
#
_cell.length_a   1.000
_cell.length_b   1.000
_cell.length_c   1.000
_cell.angle_alpha   90.00
_cell.angle_beta   90.00
_cell.angle_gamma   90.00
#
_symmetry.space_group_name_H-M   'P 1'
#
loop_
_entity.id
_entity.type
_entity.pdbx_description
1 polymer ?
#
loop_
_entity_poly.entity_id
_entity_poly.type
_entity_poly.pdbx_seq_one_letter_code
_entity_poly.pdbx_strand_id
1 'polypeptide(L)' 'MSTNAVKQAIANYLAAVEKKYGADVRVNTSVEHREGTDLVIKQGKKAPQLIDLGTLYNLTNMLKAGA' A
#
# COMPACT_ATOMS: atom_id res chain seq x y z
N MET A 1 -13.49 -13.53 8.74
CA MET A 1 -13.79 -12.08 8.60
C MET A 1 -12.54 -11.29 8.17
N SER A 2 -11.90 -11.59 7.03
CA SER A 2 -10.54 -11.06 6.75
C SER A 2 -10.38 -10.27 5.44
N THR A 3 -11.23 -10.47 4.43
CA THR A 3 -11.00 -9.89 3.10
C THR A 3 -11.30 -8.39 3.00
N ASN A 4 -12.25 -7.88 3.80
CA ASN A 4 -12.63 -6.45 3.76
C ASN A 4 -11.59 -5.55 4.43
N ALA A 5 -10.99 -6.00 5.54
CA ALA A 5 -9.97 -5.22 6.25
C ALA A 5 -8.70 -5.03 5.40
N VAL A 6 -8.27 -6.11 4.71
CA VAL A 6 -7.10 -6.06 3.82
C VAL A 6 -7.36 -5.14 2.62
N LYS A 7 -8.53 -5.27 1.97
CA LYS A 7 -8.92 -4.37 0.87
C LYS A 7 -8.94 -2.91 1.29
N GLN A 8 -9.45 -2.61 2.48
CA GLN A 8 -9.52 -1.25 2.98
C GLN A 8 -8.13 -0.69 3.35
N ALA A 9 -7.27 -1.49 3.94
CA ALA A 9 -5.89 -1.11 4.20
C ALA A 9 -5.13 -0.79 2.91
N ILE A 10 -5.28 -1.62 1.87
CA ILE A 10 -4.70 -1.40 0.54
C ILE A 10 -5.21 -0.09 -0.06
N ALA A 11 -6.54 0.13 -0.06
CA ALA A 11 -7.12 1.36 -0.59
C ALA A 11 -6.60 2.60 0.14
N ASN A 12 -6.49 2.55 1.47
CA ASN A 12 -5.97 3.63 2.29
C ASN A 12 -4.50 3.95 1.99
N TYR A 13 -3.67 2.92 1.82
CA TYR A 13 -2.27 3.11 1.44
C TYR A 13 -2.16 3.76 0.07
N LEU A 14 -2.90 3.24 -0.92
CA LEU A 14 -2.89 3.74 -2.28
C LEU A 14 -3.35 5.20 -2.37
N ALA A 15 -4.41 5.57 -1.65
CA ALA A 15 -4.84 6.97 -1.54
C ALA A 15 -3.78 7.87 -0.88
N ALA A 16 -3.06 7.37 0.14
CA ALA A 16 -1.99 8.12 0.78
C ALA A 16 -0.78 8.32 -0.16
N VAL A 17 -0.44 7.32 -0.97
CA VAL A 17 0.59 7.43 -2.03
C VAL A 17 0.21 8.49 -3.03
N GLU A 18 -1.04 8.48 -3.51
CA GLU A 18 -1.55 9.49 -4.46
C GLU A 18 -1.48 10.89 -3.87
N LYS A 19 -1.94 11.07 -2.63
CA LYS A 19 -1.91 12.37 -1.96
C LYS A 19 -0.49 12.93 -1.83
N LYS A 20 0.49 12.08 -1.52
CA LYS A 20 1.87 12.52 -1.26
C LYS A 20 2.70 12.71 -2.53
N TYR A 21 2.53 11.85 -3.53
CA TYR A 21 3.40 11.77 -4.69
C TYR A 21 2.70 12.06 -6.02
N GLY A 22 1.38 12.22 -6.03
CA GLY A 22 0.57 12.47 -7.22
C GLY A 22 0.03 11.21 -7.90
N ALA A 23 -0.90 11.43 -8.84
CA ALA A 23 -1.61 10.39 -9.58
C ALA A 23 -0.67 9.49 -10.41
N ASP A 24 0.41 10.04 -10.98
CA ASP A 24 1.36 9.28 -11.79
C ASP A 24 2.04 8.16 -10.99
N VAL A 25 2.45 8.45 -9.75
CA VAL A 25 3.06 7.45 -8.88
C VAL A 25 2.02 6.43 -8.43
N ARG A 26 0.78 6.86 -8.19
CA ARG A 26 -0.33 5.98 -7.82
C ARG A 26 -0.66 4.96 -8.91
N VAL A 27 -0.75 5.37 -10.17
CA VAL A 27 -1.02 4.48 -11.33
C VAL A 27 0.07 3.42 -11.45
N ASN A 28 1.29 3.79 -11.10
CA ASN A 28 2.43 2.89 -11.07
C ASN A 28 2.58 2.11 -9.75
N THR A 29 1.64 2.24 -8.81
CA THR A 29 1.68 1.55 -7.52
C THR A 29 0.58 0.49 -7.44
N SER A 30 0.96 -0.76 -7.17
CA SER A 30 0.03 -1.85 -6.87
C SER A 30 0.34 -2.49 -5.53
N VAL A 31 -0.70 -2.99 -4.86
CA VAL A 31 -0.57 -3.84 -3.68
C VAL A 31 -1.42 -5.09 -3.91
N GLU A 32 -0.77 -6.24 -3.93
CA GLU A 32 -1.41 -7.54 -4.10
C GLU A 32 -1.41 -8.29 -2.77
N HIS A 33 -2.57 -8.80 -2.35
CA HIS A 33 -2.64 -9.71 -1.20
C HIS A 33 -2.34 -11.13 -1.66
N ARG A 34 -1.33 -11.75 -1.04
CA ARG A 34 -1.00 -13.16 -1.23
C ARG A 34 -1.55 -14.00 -0.08
N GLU A 35 -1.55 -15.32 -0.25
CA GLU A 35 -2.08 -16.23 0.77
C GLU A 35 -1.54 -15.94 2.17
N GLY A 36 -2.41 -16.06 3.18
CA GLY A 36 -2.08 -15.66 4.55
C GLY A 36 -2.17 -14.15 4.77
N THR A 37 -1.13 -13.56 5.38
CA THR A 37 -1.07 -12.15 5.82
C THR A 37 -0.17 -11.26 4.96
N ASP A 38 0.43 -11.82 3.91
CA ASP A 38 1.48 -11.18 3.15
C ASP A 38 0.93 -10.32 2.00
N LEU A 39 1.56 -9.18 1.80
CA LEU A 39 1.23 -8.18 0.78
C LEU A 39 2.47 -7.91 -0.07
N VAL A 40 2.27 -7.79 -1.37
CA VAL A 40 3.34 -7.38 -2.30
C VAL A 40 3.07 -5.98 -2.78
N ILE A 41 3.93 -5.03 -2.43
CA ILE A 41 3.90 -3.66 -2.97
C ILE A 41 4.84 -3.58 -4.17
N LYS A 42 4.33 -3.02 -5.28
CA LYS A 42 5.13 -2.59 -6.44
C LYS A 42 4.91 -1.09 -6.60
N GLN A 43 5.97 -0.29 -6.68
CA GLN A 43 5.88 1.16 -6.86
C GLN A 43 6.84 1.60 -7.99
N GLY A 44 6.29 1.88 -9.16
CA GLY A 44 7.05 2.24 -10.35
C GLY A 44 8.00 1.12 -10.77
N LYS A 45 9.25 1.49 -11.05
CA LYS A 45 10.32 0.58 -11.45
C LYS A 45 11.07 -0.04 -10.27
N LYS A 46 10.64 0.20 -9.03
CA LYS A 46 11.29 -0.38 -7.84
C LYS A 46 11.00 -1.88 -7.76
N ALA A 47 11.94 -2.62 -7.17
CA ALA A 47 11.74 -4.04 -6.89
C ALA A 47 10.49 -4.23 -6.02
N PRO A 48 9.66 -5.26 -6.30
CA PRO A 48 8.53 -5.61 -5.45
C PRO A 48 8.98 -5.88 -4.01
N GLN A 49 8.21 -5.41 -3.03
CA GLN A 49 8.48 -5.64 -1.61
C GLN A 49 7.39 -6.51 -1.00
N LEU A 50 7.80 -7.57 -0.30
CA LEU A 50 6.89 -8.38 0.51
C LEU A 50 6.81 -7.77 1.91
N ILE A 51 5.60 -7.45 2.37
CA ILE A 51 5.34 -6.87 3.68
C ILE A 51 4.10 -7.49 4.30
N ASP A 52 3.93 -7.36 5.61
CA ASP A 52 2.68 -7.71 6.27
C ASP A 52 1.69 -6.52 6.36
N LEU A 53 0.49 -6.80 6.85
CA LEU A 53 -0.55 -5.80 7.03
C LEU A 53 -0.18 -4.67 8.03
N GLY A 54 0.56 -4.99 9.10
CA GLY A 54 1.00 -4.00 10.08
C GLY A 54 2.00 -3.00 9.50
N THR A 55 2.91 -3.50 8.67
CA THR A 55 3.87 -2.72 7.91
C THR A 55 3.16 -1.81 6.91
N LEU A 56 2.11 -2.30 6.22
CA LEU A 56 1.31 -1.46 5.33
C LEU A 56 0.64 -0.30 6.08
N TYR A 57 0.11 -0.55 7.29
CA TYR A 57 -0.47 0.50 8.13
C TYR A 57 0.57 1.54 8.55
N ASN A 58 1.75 1.11 8.97
CA ASN A 58 2.83 2.02 9.35
C ASN A 58 3.27 2.89 8.18
N LEU A 59 3.48 2.30 7.00
CA LEU A 59 3.80 3.05 5.78
C LEU A 59 2.71 4.06 5.43
N THR A 60 1.44 3.66 5.53
CA THR A 60 0.29 4.56 5.30
C THR A 60 0.33 5.76 6.23
N ASN A 61 0.60 5.56 7.52
CA ASN A 61 0.68 6.64 8.50
C ASN A 61 1.87 7.56 8.26
N MET A 62 3.04 7.02 7.91
CA MET A 62 4.22 7.81 7.53
C MET A 62 3.97 8.67 6.28
N LEU A 63 3.24 8.13 5.30
CA LEU A 63 2.84 8.88 4.12
C LEU A 63 1.91 10.04 4.50
N LYS A 64 0.89 9.78 5.30
CA LYS A 64 -0.09 10.79 5.76
C LYS A 64 0.52 11.88 6.65
N ALA A 65 1.46 11.53 7.53
CA ALA A 65 2.09 12.48 8.46
C ALA A 65 3.05 13.46 7.77
N GLY A 66 3.60 13.08 6.62
CA GLY A 66 4.50 13.94 5.84
C GLY A 66 3.90 14.40 4.50
N ALA A 67 2.57 14.55 4.42
CA ALA A 67 1.83 15.01 3.24
C ALA A 67 0.92 16.19 3.61
#